data_AF-H1LSS7-F1
#
_entry.id   AF-H1LSS7-F1
#
_cell.length_a   1.000
_cell.length_b   1.000
_cell.length_c   1.000
_cell.angle_alpha   90.00
_cell.angle_beta   90.00
_cell.angle_gamma   90.00
#
_symmetry.space_group_name_H-M   'P 1'
#
loop_
_entity.id
_entity.type
_entity.pdbx_description
1 polymer ?
#
loop_
_entity_poly.entity_id
_entity_poly.type
_entity_poly.pdbx_seq_one_letter_code
_entity_poly.pdbx_strand_id
1 'polypeptide(L)'
;MYGDIKEIPFPPVDPTYTEEQLDTMAGEYKEKILELNDKVVLLQGEFTLSFRLVNLLKKEGLNVVAACSKRNVKEWKDYDGKYHKEMLFEFAQFRRY
;
A
#
# COMPACT_ATOMS: atom_id res chain seq x y z
N MET A 1 16.23 11.41 -12.20
CA MET A 1 15.06 10.61 -12.61
C MET A 1 14.91 9.50 -11.58
N TYR A 2 13.71 9.31 -11.02
CA TYR A 2 13.39 8.06 -10.33
C TYR A 2 13.40 6.95 -11.39
N GLY A 3 13.98 5.79 -11.08
CA GLY A 3 14.13 4.69 -12.04
C GLY A 3 12.80 4.08 -12.48
N ASP A 4 12.86 2.97 -13.22
CA ASP A 4 11.67 2.25 -13.67
C ASP A 4 10.81 1.81 -12.47
N ILE A 5 9.51 2.03 -12.56
CA ILE A 5 8.55 1.57 -11.56
C ILE A 5 8.33 0.08 -11.78
N LYS A 6 8.68 -0.72 -10.76
CA LYS A 6 8.39 -2.15 -10.71
C LYS A 6 7.19 -2.38 -9.80
N GLU A 7 6.18 -3.07 -10.30
CA GLU A 7 4.94 -3.30 -9.55
C GLU A 7 4.87 -4.74 -9.05
N ILE A 8 4.60 -4.89 -7.76
CA ILE A 8 4.17 -6.15 -7.15
C ILE A 8 2.75 -5.91 -6.63
N PRO A 9 1.73 -6.64 -7.10
CA PRO A 9 0.38 -6.54 -6.56
C PRO A 9 0.37 -6.83 -5.06
N PHE A 10 -0.33 -5.99 -4.28
CA PHE A 10 -0.54 -6.28 -2.88
C PHE A 10 -1.45 -7.52 -2.74
N PRO A 11 -1.06 -8.54 -1.96
CA PRO A 11 -1.83 -9.78 -1.88
C PRO A 11 -3.20 -9.56 -1.24
N PRO A 12 -4.23 -10.32 -1.65
CA PRO A 12 -5.44 -10.43 -0.86
C PRO A 12 -5.09 -11.10 0.48
N VAL A 13 -5.54 -10.50 1.58
CA VAL A 13 -5.35 -11.03 2.94
C VAL A 13 -6.68 -11.55 3.45
N ASP A 14 -6.76 -12.84 3.75
CA ASP A 14 -7.96 -13.43 4.33
C ASP A 14 -8.10 -12.96 5.79
N PRO A 15 -9.27 -12.43 6.19
CA PRO A 15 -9.49 -11.96 7.56
C PRO A 15 -9.44 -13.08 8.62
N THR A 16 -9.44 -14.36 8.21
CA THR A 16 -9.33 -15.52 9.10
C THR A 16 -7.90 -16.02 9.30
N TYR A 17 -6.92 -15.42 8.62
CA TYR A 17 -5.53 -15.82 8.76
C TYR A 17 -5.02 -15.65 10.19
N THR A 18 -4.25 -16.65 10.62
CA THR A 18 -3.52 -16.60 11.87
C THR A 18 -2.31 -15.69 11.75
N GLU A 19 -1.76 -15.33 12.90
CA GLU A 19 -0.49 -14.59 13.02
C GLU A 19 0.65 -15.27 12.24
N GLU A 20 0.79 -16.60 12.36
CA GLU A 20 1.82 -17.37 11.66
C GLU A 20 1.64 -17.36 10.13
N GLN A 21 0.39 -17.38 9.66
CA GLN A 21 0.09 -17.29 8.22
C GLN A 21 0.43 -15.90 7.68
N LEU A 22 0.14 -14.84 8.43
CA LEU A 22 0.52 -13.47 8.07
C LEU A 22 2.05 -13.28 8.07
N ASP A 23 2.76 -13.86 9.04
CA ASP A 23 4.21 -13.78 9.12
C ASP A 23 4.87 -14.55 7.96
N THR A 24 4.33 -15.72 7.61
CA THR A 24 4.77 -16.49 6.44
C THR A 24 4.57 -15.68 5.15
N MET A 25 3.39 -15.11 4.96
CA MET A 25 3.08 -14.27 3.79
C MET A 25 4.00 -13.03 3.73
N ALA A 26 4.25 -12.38 4.87
CA ALA A 26 5.17 -11.25 4.93
C ALA A 26 6.60 -11.64 4.53
N GLY A 27 7.07 -12.81 4.98
CA GLY A 27 8.36 -13.37 4.59
C GLY A 27 8.49 -13.60 3.09
N GLU A 28 7.50 -14.25 2.48
CA GLU A 28 7.48 -14.50 1.02
C GLU A 28 7.52 -13.20 0.21
N TYR A 29 6.76 -12.18 0.62
CA TYR A 29 6.77 -10.89 -0.05
C TYR A 29 8.06 -10.10 0.20
N LYS A 30 8.69 -10.26 1.36
CA LYS A 30 10.02 -9.67 1.63
C LYS A 30 11.02 -10.16 0.59
N GLU A 31 11.13 -11.46 0.38
CA GLU A 31 12.09 -12.04 -0.58
C GLU A 31 11.83 -11.54 -2.01
N LYS A 32 10.57 -11.56 -2.47
CA LYS A 32 10.19 -11.01 -3.78
C LYS A 32 10.60 -9.54 -3.98
N ILE A 33 10.47 -8.73 -2.93
CA ILE A 33 10.87 -7.31 -2.97
C ILE A 33 12.40 -7.16 -3.02
N LEU A 34 13.13 -7.96 -2.24
CA LEU A 34 14.59 -7.92 -2.21
C LEU A 34 15.21 -8.36 -3.55
N GLU A 35 14.61 -9.32 -4.24
CA GLU A 35 15.03 -9.76 -5.58
C GLU A 35 15.02 -8.62 -6.62
N LEU A 36 14.18 -7.60 -6.45
CA LEU A 36 14.15 -6.44 -7.33
C LEU A 36 15.35 -5.50 -7.16
N ASN A 37 16.09 -5.63 -6.05
CA ASN A 37 17.30 -4.89 -5.70
C ASN A 37 17.12 -3.35 -5.71
N ASP A 38 15.94 -2.86 -5.31
CA ASP A 38 15.66 -1.43 -5.17
C ASP A 38 15.88 -0.93 -3.74
N LYS A 39 16.22 0.36 -3.61
CA LYS A 39 16.48 1.01 -2.31
C LYS A 39 15.24 1.66 -1.68
N VAL A 40 14.18 1.80 -2.45
CA VAL A 40 12.93 2.45 -2.03
C VAL A 40 11.78 1.56 -2.44
N VAL A 41 10.85 1.31 -1.52
CA VAL A 41 9.61 0.59 -1.83
C VAL A 41 8.43 1.42 -1.38
N LEU A 42 7.44 1.55 -2.26
CA LEU A 42 6.12 2.04 -1.90
C LEU A 42 5.30 0.85 -1.41
N LEU A 43 4.94 0.85 -0.13
CA LEU A 43 4.19 -0.23 0.51
C LEU A 43 2.95 0.36 1.16
N GLN A 44 1.77 -0.03 0.69
CA GLN A 44 0.49 0.33 1.29
C GLN A 44 -0.57 -0.71 0.87
N GLY A 45 -1.48 -1.04 1.77
CA GLY A 45 -2.48 -2.09 1.56
C GLY A 45 -3.15 -2.46 2.88
N GLU A 46 -3.42 -3.75 3.08
CA GLU A 46 -3.97 -4.26 4.33
C GLU A 46 -3.03 -3.91 5.50
N PHE A 47 -3.60 -3.41 6.60
CA PHE A 47 -2.87 -2.77 7.69
C PHE A 47 -1.90 -3.71 8.40
N THR A 48 -2.33 -4.93 8.71
CA THR A 48 -1.56 -5.88 9.52
C THR A 48 -0.40 -6.49 8.73
N LEU A 49 -0.62 -6.85 7.47
CA LEU A 49 0.43 -7.33 6.59
C LEU A 49 1.41 -6.21 6.23
N SER A 50 0.92 -5.01 5.93
CA SER A 50 1.79 -3.85 5.66
C SER A 50 2.72 -3.57 6.84
N PHE A 51 2.20 -3.60 8.07
CA PHE A 51 3.01 -3.38 9.27
C PHE A 51 4.14 -4.42 9.42
N ARG A 52 3.84 -5.71 9.22
CA ARG A 52 4.85 -6.79 9.27
C ARG A 52 5.93 -6.58 8.22
N LEU A 53 5.51 -6.35 6.98
CA LEU A 53 6.42 -6.21 5.85
C LEU A 53 7.27 -4.92 5.95
N VAL A 54 6.72 -3.80 6.43
CA VAL A 54 7.47 -2.59 6.78
C VAL A 54 8.60 -2.92 7.75
N ASN A 55 8.31 -3.65 8.83
CA ASN A 55 9.30 -4.01 9.84
C ASN A 55 10.39 -4.91 9.29
N LEU A 56 10.04 -5.89 8.45
CA LEU A 56 11.01 -6.77 7.80
C LEU A 56 11.93 -5.99 6.84
N LEU A 57 11.36 -5.18 5.95
CA LEU A 57 12.13 -4.45 4.94
C LEU A 57 13.01 -3.34 5.55
N LYS A 58 12.57 -2.70 6.64
CA LYS A 58 13.41 -1.72 7.37
C LYS A 58 14.64 -2.38 7.98
N LYS A 59 14.56 -3.65 8.44
CA LYS A 59 15.72 -4.40 8.95
C LYS A 59 16.73 -4.71 7.85
N GLU A 60 16.28 -4.88 6.62
CA GLU A 60 17.12 -5.05 5.42
C GLU A 60 17.69 -3.72 4.89
N GLY A 61 17.34 -2.59 5.52
CA GLY A 61 17.84 -1.25 5.18
C GLY A 61 17.13 -0.56 4.01
N LEU A 62 15.93 -1.02 3.63
CA LEU A 62 15.14 -0.36 2.58
C LEU A 62 14.42 0.88 3.10
N ASN A 63 14.28 1.90 2.23
CA ASN A 63 13.43 3.05 2.48
C ASN A 63 11.97 2.71 2.13
N VAL A 64 11.18 2.38 3.14
CA VAL A 64 9.76 2.05 2.95
C VAL A 64 8.92 3.33 3.04
N VAL A 65 8.08 3.59 2.04
CA VAL A 65 7.20 4.78 1.95
C VAL A 65 5.75 4.40 1.67
N ALA A 66 4.81 5.25 2.09
CA ALA A 66 3.40 5.20 1.71
C ALA A 66 3.03 6.41 0.85
N ALA A 67 2.08 6.24 -0.07
CA ALA A 67 1.50 7.37 -0.79
C ALA A 67 0.43 8.04 0.09
N CYS A 68 0.55 9.35 0.28
CA CYS A 68 -0.44 10.14 0.99
C CYS A 68 -1.28 10.91 -0.03
N SER A 69 -2.58 10.61 -0.07
CA SER A 69 -3.53 11.32 -0.94
C SER A 69 -4.58 12.05 -0.13
N LYS A 70 -4.95 13.26 -0.57
CA LYS A 70 -6.10 13.98 -0.04
C LYS A 70 -7.36 13.37 -0.63
N ARG A 71 -8.28 12.93 0.24
CA ARG A 71 -9.60 12.45 -0.16
C ARG A 71 -10.58 13.62 -0.18
N ASN A 72 -11.08 13.97 -1.35
CA ASN A 72 -12.19 14.92 -1.49
C ASN A 72 -13.44 14.15 -1.92
N VAL A 73 -14.52 14.34 -1.18
CA VAL A 73 -15.80 13.70 -1.48
C VAL A 73 -16.80 14.80 -1.82
N LYS A 74 -17.47 14.67 -2.96
CA LYS A 74 -18.60 15.52 -3.31
C LYS A 74 -19.85 14.65 -3.41
N GLU A 75 -20.92 15.13 -2.78
CA GLU A 75 -22.23 14.52 -2.84
C GLU A 75 -23.21 15.57 -3.34
N TRP A 76 -24.02 15.23 -4.34
CA TRP A 76 -25.03 16.14 -4.88
C TRP A 76 -26.24 15.35 -5.38
N LYS A 77 -27.36 16.05 -5.54
CA LYS A 77 -28.58 15.51 -6.14
C LYS A 77 -28.78 16.17 -7.50
N ASP A 78 -29.00 15.38 -8.54
CA ASP A 78 -29.29 15.95 -9.86
C ASP A 78 -30.75 16.43 -9.97
N TYR A 79 -31.09 17.01 -11.13
CA TYR A 79 -32.43 17.52 -11.41
C TYR A 79 -33.51 16.42 -11.46
N ASP A 80 -33.13 15.16 -11.71
CA ASP A 80 -34.03 13.99 -11.65
C ASP A 80 -34.21 13.48 -10.22
N GLY A 81 -33.50 14.06 -9.26
CA GLY A 81 -33.54 13.65 -7.87
C GLY A 81 -32.65 12.44 -7.54
N LYS A 82 -31.71 12.05 -8.41
CA LYS A 82 -30.75 10.97 -8.15
C LYS A 82 -29.58 11.50 -7.32
N TYR A 83 -29.10 10.69 -6.38
CA TYR A 83 -27.91 11.00 -5.59
C TYR A 83 -26.65 10.57 -6.33
N HIS A 84 -25.67 11.46 -6.36
CA HIS A 84 -24.36 11.25 -6.94
C HIS A 84 -23.28 11.40 -5.87
N LYS A 85 -22.23 10.59 -6.00
CA LYS A 85 -21.06 10.64 -5.13
C LYS A 85 -19.79 10.55 -5.96
N GLU A 86 -18.97 11.59 -5.89
CA GLU A 86 -17.62 11.62 -6.47
C GLU A 86 -16.61 11.47 -5.33
N MET A 87 -15.69 10.51 -5.47
CA MET A 87 -14.55 10.34 -4.57
C MET A 87 -13.27 10.62 -5.35
N LEU A 88 -12.62 11.75 -5.07
CA LEU A 88 -11.34 12.15 -5.67
C LEU A 88 -10.21 11.91 -4.67
N PHE A 89 -9.14 11.26 -5.13
CA PHE A 89 -7.91 11.05 -4.37
C PHE A 89 -6.76 11.79 -5.04
N GLU A 90 -6.39 12.94 -4.48
CA GLU A 90 -5.29 13.77 -5.01
C GLU A 90 -3.98 13.39 -4.31
N PHE A 91 -3.02 12.83 -5.05
CA PHE A 91 -1.69 12.53 -4.51
C PHE A 91 -1.03 13.80 -3.98
N ALA A 92 -0.52 13.76 -2.75
CA ALA A 92 0.18 14.88 -2.13
C ALA A 92 1.69 14.63 -2.01
N GLN A 93 2.08 13.49 -1.42
CA GLN A 93 3.49 13.17 -1.19
C GLN A 93 3.69 11.69 -0.85
N PHE A 94 4.95 11.25 -0.86
CA PHE A 94 5.36 10.03 -0.18
C PHE A 94 5.78 10.34 1.25
N ARG A 95 5.39 9.47 2.20
CA ARG A 95 5.81 9.55 3.60
C ARG A 95 6.54 8.28 3.99
N ARG A 96 7.70 8.40 4.65
CA ARG A 96 8.43 7.24 5.19
C ARG A 96 7.69 6.64 6.38
N TYR A 97 7.73 5.31 6.49
CA TYR A 97 7.35 4.57 7.70
C TYR A 97 8.40 4.63 8.79
#